data_AF-A0A6L5FNA7-F1
#
_entry.id   AF-A0A6L5FNA7-F1
#
_cell.length_a   1.000
_cell.length_b   1.000
_cell.length_c   1.000
_cell.angle_alpha   90.00
_cell.angle_beta   90.00
_cell.angle_gamma   90.00
#
_symmetry.space_group_name_H-M   'P 1'
#
loop_
_entity.id
_entity.type
_entity.pdbx_description
1 polymer ?
#
loop_
_entity_poly.entity_id
_entity_poly.type
_entity_poly.pdbx_seq_one_letter_code
_entity_poly.pdbx_strand_id
1 'polypeptide(L)' 'MSYPLALADGRVLHTLHDARDVLLSDAAFSGVTHWPPLEHAIELLLAAAETGADADIKAATEQVHRVLVQKGLMA' A
#
# COMPACT_ATOMS: atom_id res chain seq x y z
N MET A 1 4.88 -1.78 14.89
CA MET A 1 3.86 -2.80 14.53
C MET A 1 2.89 -2.24 13.51
N SER A 2 3.02 -2.64 12.25
CA SER A 2 1.99 -2.50 11.21
C SER A 2 0.94 -3.62 11.39
N TYR A 3 -0.32 -3.29 11.13
CA TYR A 3 -1.43 -4.24 11.18
C TYR A 3 -1.73 -4.77 9.77
N PRO A 4 -2.26 -6.00 9.64
CA PRO A 4 -2.63 -6.55 8.33
C PRO A 4 -3.77 -5.75 7.69
N LEU A 5 -3.73 -5.57 6.37
CA LEU A 5 -4.75 -4.85 5.61
C LEU A 5 -5.67 -5.86 4.90
N ALA A 6 -6.96 -5.85 5.22
CA ALA A 6 -7.94 -6.73 4.61
C ALA A 6 -8.59 -6.07 3.38
N LEU A 7 -8.50 -6.74 2.23
CA LEU A 7 -9.13 -6.30 0.98
C LEU A 7 -10.58 -6.82 0.89
N ALA A 8 -11.41 -6.14 0.11
CA ALA A 8 -12.82 -6.46 -0.09
C ALA A 8 -13.04 -7.84 -0.76
N ASP A 9 -12.04 -8.34 -1.50
CA ASP A 9 -12.06 -9.66 -2.13
C ASP A 9 -11.64 -10.81 -1.18
N GLY A 10 -11.37 -10.50 0.09
CA GLY A 10 -10.97 -11.45 1.11
C GLY A 10 -9.46 -11.70 1.20
N ARG A 11 -8.63 -11.09 0.34
CA ARG A 11 -7.17 -11.11 0.50
C ARG A 11 -6.75 -10.30 1.72
N VAL A 12 -5.63 -10.69 2.33
CA VAL A 12 -5.04 -9.97 3.47
C VAL A 12 -3.57 -9.70 3.17
N LEU A 13 -3.16 -8.44 3.32
CA LEU A 13 -1.79 -8.00 3.14
C LEU A 13 -1.09 -8.03 4.49
N HIS A 14 -0.11 -8.91 4.64
CA HIS A 14 0.63 -9.12 5.89
C HIS A 14 1.94 -8.36 5.93
N THR A 15 2.47 -8.01 4.77
CA THR A 15 3.79 -7.42 4.61
C THR A 15 3.76 -6.20 3.69
N LEU A 16 4.81 -5.38 3.75
CA LEU A 16 5.03 -4.31 2.78
C LEU A 16 5.24 -4.85 1.36
N HIS A 17 5.72 -6.09 1.24
CA HIS A 17 5.86 -6.77 -0.05
C HIS A 17 4.49 -7.03 -0.68
N ASP A 18 3.53 -7.56 0.10
CA ASP A 18 2.16 -7.78 -0.36
C ASP A 18 1.52 -6.47 -0.81
N ALA A 19 1.71 -5.40 -0.03
CA ALA A 19 1.24 -4.06 -0.36
C ALA A 19 1.81 -3.55 -1.69
N ARG A 20 3.12 -3.66 -1.88
CA ARG A 20 3.79 -3.29 -3.13
C ARG A 20 3.21 -4.07 -4.31
N ASP A 21 3.04 -5.38 -4.17
CA ASP A 21 2.58 -6.23 -5.26
C ASP A 21 1.15 -5.88 -5.68
N VAL A 22 0.27 -5.58 -4.72
CA VAL A 22 -1.08 -5.07 -5.02
C VAL A 22 -1.02 -3.72 -5.74
N LEU A 23 -0.25 -2.76 -5.24
CA LEU A 23 -0.20 -1.42 -5.86
C LEU A 23 0.36 -1.44 -7.29
N LEU A 24 1.25 -2.40 -7.62
CA LEU A 24 1.88 -2.50 -8.93
C LEU A 24 1.15 -3.43 -9.91
N SER A 25 0.46 -4.45 -9.40
CA SER A 25 -0.05 -5.55 -10.24
C SER A 25 -1.56 -5.68 -10.26
N ASP A 26 -2.28 -5.05 -9.31
CA ASP A 26 -3.74 -5.14 -9.28
C ASP A 26 -4.36 -4.34 -10.43
N ALA A 27 -5.36 -4.94 -11.07
CA ALA A 27 -6.06 -4.35 -12.21
C ALA A 27 -6.66 -2.98 -11.88
N ALA A 28 -6.99 -2.72 -10.61
CA ALA A 28 -7.48 -1.42 -10.17
C ALA A 28 -6.49 -0.27 -10.44
N PHE A 29 -5.18 -0.54 -10.41
CA PHE A 29 -4.13 0.47 -10.67
C PHE A 29 -3.59 0.42 -12.10
N SER A 30 -4.05 -0.53 -12.92
CA SER A 30 -3.63 -0.63 -14.31
C SER A 30 -3.99 0.63 -15.10
N GLY A 31 -3.01 1.21 -15.80
CA GLY A 31 -3.19 2.42 -16.59
C GLY A 31 -3.22 3.73 -15.79
N VAL A 32 -3.05 3.69 -14.47
CA VAL A 32 -2.85 4.91 -13.67
C VAL A 32 -1.44 5.44 -13.96
N THR A 33 -1.36 6.51 -14.75
CA THR A 33 -0.08 7.16 -15.12
C THR A 33 0.34 8.25 -14.14
N HIS A 34 -0.63 8.90 -13.48
CA HIS A 34 -0.37 9.90 -12.46
C HIS A 34 -1.49 9.89 -11.42
N TRP A 35 -1.11 9.66 -10.16
CA TRP A 35 -2.02 9.75 -9.02
C TRP A 35 -1.20 9.99 -7.74
N PRO A 36 -1.14 11.23 -7.23
CA PRO A 36 -0.22 11.58 -6.14
C PRO A 36 -0.32 10.72 -4.87
N PRO A 37 -1.51 10.29 -4.41
CA PRO A 37 -1.63 9.36 -3.29
C PRO A 37 -0.93 8.00 -3.53
N LEU A 38 -1.00 7.46 -4.75
CA LEU A 38 -0.36 6.20 -5.13
C LEU A 38 1.16 6.36 -5.20
N GLU A 39 1.63 7.42 -5.85
CA GLU A 39 3.06 7.76 -5.92
C GLU A 39 3.66 7.90 -4.52
N HIS A 40 2.98 8.64 -3.64
CA HIS A 40 3.41 8.80 -2.26
C HIS A 40 3.42 7.48 -1.46
N ALA A 41 2.46 6.58 -1.72
CA ALA A 41 2.47 5.25 -1.11
C ALA A 41 3.70 4.43 -1.55
N ILE A 42 4.08 4.52 -2.83
CA ILE A 42 5.26 3.84 -3.38
C ILE A 42 6.54 4.42 -2.76
N GLU A 43 6.66 5.74 -2.65
CA GLU A 43 7.80 6.41 -2.02
C GLU A 43 8.00 5.94 -0.57
N LEU A 44 6.92 5.89 0.22
CA LEU A 44 7.00 5.43 1.61
C LEU A 44 7.33 3.93 1.72
N LEU A 45 6.85 3.10 0.79
CA LEU A 45 7.22 1.68 0.73
C LEU A 45 8.71 1.49 0.45
N LEU A 46 9.29 2.31 -0.43
CA LEU A 46 10.73 2.31 -0.70
C LEU A 46 11.53 2.75 0.54
N ALA A 47 11.14 3.85 1.18
CA ALA A 47 11.79 4.33 2.39
C ALA A 47 11.75 3.28 3.51
N ALA A 48 10.58 2.65 3.74
CA ALA A 48 10.44 1.62 4.74
C ALA A 48 11.26 0.36 4.43
N ALA A 49 11.44 0.01 3.15
CA ALA A 49 12.31 -1.10 2.74
C ALA A 49 13.80 -0.78 2.92
N GLU A 50 14.21 0.48 2.75
CA GLU A 50 15.59 0.92 2.93
C GLU A 50 15.99 1.02 4.41
N THR A 51 15.13 1.61 5.25
CA THR A 51 15.46 1.88 6.66
C THR A 51 15.09 0.73 7.59
N GLY A 52 14.02 -0.01 7.26
CA GLY A 52 13.39 -0.97 8.17
C GLY A 52 12.85 -0.34 9.46
N ALA A 53 12.77 0.99 9.54
CA ALA A 53 12.37 1.68 10.75
C ALA A 53 10.87 1.54 11.00
N ASP A 54 10.49 1.27 12.25
CA ASP A 54 9.08 1.11 12.64
C ASP A 54 8.19 2.32 12.24
N ALA A 55 8.75 3.53 12.30
CA ALA A 55 8.07 4.75 11.91
C ALA A 55 7.76 4.78 10.40
N ASP A 56 8.72 4.38 9.57
CA ASP A 56 8.58 4.36 8.11
C ASP A 56 7.63 3.24 7.68
N ILE A 57 7.75 2.06 8.30
CA ILE A 57 6.81 0.94 8.09
C ILE A 57 5.38 1.37 8.44
N LYS A 58 5.19 2.09 9.55
CA LYS A 58 3.88 2.60 9.94
C LYS A 58 3.34 3.63 8.94
N ALA A 59 4.16 4.61 8.54
CA ALA A 59 3.78 5.62 7.57
C ALA A 59 3.38 5.00 6.22
N ALA A 60 4.18 4.05 5.72
CA ALA A 60 3.89 3.29 4.52
C ALA A 60 2.56 2.53 4.63
N THR A 61 2.34 1.82 5.74
CA THR A 61 1.10 1.07 5.98
C THR A 61 -0.13 1.99 5.99
N GLU A 62 -0.06 3.12 6.68
CA GLU A 62 -1.15 4.09 6.75
C GLU A 62 -1.47 4.71 5.38
N GLN A 63 -0.45 5.00 4.57
CA GLN A 63 -0.66 5.54 3.24
C GLN A 63 -1.21 4.51 2.26
N VAL A 64 -0.73 3.27 2.31
CA VAL A 64 -1.28 2.14 1.53
C VAL A 64 -2.76 1.96 1.87
N HIS A 65 -3.11 1.94 3.16
CA HIS A 65 -4.51 1.86 3.61
C HIS A 65 -5.38 2.95 2.97
N ARG A 66 -4.93 4.21 2.98
CA ARG A 66 -5.66 5.33 2.36
C ARG A 66 -5.87 5.13 0.86
N VAL A 67 -4.83 4.69 0.15
CA VAL A 67 -4.91 4.43 -1.30
C VAL A 67 -5.91 3.32 -1.60
N LEU A 68 -5.87 2.21 -0.85
CA LEU A 68 -6.78 1.09 -1.05
C LEU A 68 -8.24 1.48 -0.76
N VAL A 69 -8.49 2.25 0.30
CA VAL A 69 -9.84 2.79 0.61
C VAL A 69 -10.33 3.72 -0.50
N GLN A 70 -9.51 4.68 -0.94
CA GLN A 70 -9.89 5.61 -2.02
C GLN A 70 -10.17 4.89 -3.33
N LYS A 71 -9.51 3.74 -3.56
CA LYS A 71 -9.73 2.91 -4.74
C LYS A 71 -10.91 1.95 -4.60
N GLY A 72 -11.55 1.88 -3.43
CA GLY A 72 -12.67 0.97 -3.15
C GLY A 72 -12.26 -0.49 -3.02
N LEU A 73 -10.98 -0.76 -2.73
CA LEU A 73 -10.45 -2.11 -2.54
C LEU A 73 -10.55 -2.60 -1.09
N MET A 74 -10.97 -1.72 -0.17
CA MET A 74 -11.27 -2.04 1.23
C MET A 74 -12.71 -1.66 1.54
N ALA A 75 -13.32 -2.43 2.43
CA ALA A 75 -14.69 -2.24 2.91
C ALA A 75 -14.80 -1.12 3.93
#